data_AF-A0AAW5N2R9-F1
#
_entry.id   AF-A0AAW5N2R9-F1
#
_cell.length_a   1.000
_cell.length_b   1.000
_cell.length_c   1.000
_cell.angle_alpha   90.00
_cell.angle_beta   90.00
_cell.angle_gamma   90.00
#
_symmetry.space_group_name_H-M   'P 1'
#
loop_
_entity.id
_entity.type
_entity.pdbx_description
1 polymer ?
#
loop_
_entity_poly.entity_id
_entity_poly.type
_entity_poly.pdbx_seq_one_letter_code
_entity_poly.pdbx_strand_id
1 'polypeptide(L)'
;RSQITLVATVALMFLRPGKMLSKIACFAAGIGMSMMTQKAISALPHPVNAATGAKYLADDDDFDFSLPGHFPLDWQRVYSSRDERTDGMFGQGWSVMYEVSLVRTPGNTDENCMTFVSGMGRRLDMEAVLPGSG
;
A
#
# COMPACT_ATOMS: atom_id res chain seq x y z
N ARG A 1 -27.21 25.64 -18.54
CA ARG A 1 -25.93 26.37 -18.77
C ARG A 1 -24.83 26.04 -17.75
N SER A 2 -25.11 25.47 -16.56
CA SER A 2 -24.07 25.10 -15.57
C SER A 2 -23.38 23.75 -15.85
N GLN A 3 -24.13 22.72 -16.28
CA GLN A 3 -23.57 21.38 -16.46
C GLN A 3 -22.63 21.23 -17.66
N ILE A 4 -22.88 21.97 -18.74
CA ILE A 4 -22.02 21.95 -19.94
C ILE A 4 -20.65 22.56 -19.61
N THR A 5 -20.62 23.60 -18.77
CA THR A 5 -19.38 24.24 -18.32
C THR A 5 -18.57 23.34 -17.39
N LEU A 6 -19.24 22.56 -16.52
CA LEU A 6 -18.62 21.56 -15.65
C LEU A 6 -17.97 20.43 -16.46
N VAL A 7 -18.70 19.87 -17.43
CA VAL A 7 -18.18 18.80 -18.30
C VAL A 7 -17.03 19.31 -19.16
N ALA A 8 -17.12 20.53 -19.68
CA ALA A 8 -16.05 21.14 -20.47
C ALA A 8 -14.79 21.44 -19.62
N THR A 9 -14.94 21.91 -18.38
CA THR A 9 -13.79 22.16 -17.49
C THR A 9 -13.11 20.86 -17.07
N VAL A 10 -13.88 19.82 -16.74
CA VAL A 10 -13.34 18.48 -16.46
C VAL A 10 -12.61 17.92 -17.68
N ALA A 11 -13.19 18.01 -18.88
CA ALA A 11 -12.55 17.56 -20.12
C ALA A 11 -11.27 18.35 -20.43
N LEU A 12 -11.28 19.67 -20.25
CA LEU A 12 -10.11 20.54 -20.48
C LEU A 12 -8.97 20.29 -19.49
N MET A 13 -9.26 19.78 -18.28
CA MET A 13 -8.23 19.32 -17.35
C MET A 13 -7.50 18.06 -17.87
N PHE A 14 -8.17 17.20 -18.63
CA PHE A 14 -7.59 16.00 -19.24
C PHE A 14 -6.87 16.25 -20.58
N LEU A 15 -7.16 17.35 -21.26
CA LEU A 15 -6.55 17.69 -22.56
C LEU A 15 -5.37 18.67 -22.47
N ARG A 16 -4.97 19.15 -21.28
CA ARG A 16 -3.77 19.98 -21.13
C ARG A 16 -2.49 19.12 -21.17
N PRO A 17 -1.56 19.36 -22.11
CA PRO A 17 -0.31 18.63 -22.18
C PRO A 17 0.65 19.15 -21.10
N GLY A 18 0.51 18.59 -19.90
CA GLY A 18 1.42 18.77 -18.77
C GLY A 18 1.95 17.42 -18.30
N LYS A 19 3.18 17.41 -17.79
CA LYS A 19 3.98 16.23 -17.37
C LYS A 19 3.34 15.33 -16.27
N MET A 20 2.06 15.49 -15.98
CA MET A 20 1.28 14.77 -14.97
C MET A 20 0.37 13.66 -15.52
N LEU A 21 0.18 13.53 -16.83
CA LEU A 21 -0.59 12.38 -17.37
C LEU A 21 0.22 11.08 -17.37
N SER A 22 1.54 11.17 -17.56
CA SER A 22 2.44 10.01 -17.54
C SER A 22 2.54 9.36 -16.15
N LYS A 23 2.40 10.13 -15.06
CA LYS A 23 2.47 9.59 -13.70
C LYS A 23 1.16 8.99 -13.21
N ILE A 24 0.02 9.52 -13.66
CA ILE A 24 -1.31 8.97 -13.34
C ILE A 24 -1.59 7.68 -14.14
N ALA A 25 -1.11 7.59 -15.39
CA ALA A 25 -1.22 6.36 -16.18
C ALA A 25 -0.44 5.17 -15.56
N CYS A 26 0.74 5.40 -14.98
CA CYS A 26 1.45 4.38 -14.18
C CYS A 26 0.71 4.03 -12.88
N PHE A 27 -0.01 4.98 -12.28
CA PHE A 27 -0.81 4.74 -11.08
C PHE A 27 -2.00 3.82 -11.37
N ALA A 28 -2.68 4.02 -12.51
CA ALA A 28 -3.77 3.14 -12.95
C ALA A 28 -3.29 1.75 -13.41
N ALA A 29 -2.13 1.66 -14.08
CA ALA A 29 -1.56 0.38 -14.49
C ALA A 29 -0.96 -0.42 -13.31
N GLY A 30 -0.43 0.25 -12.29
CA GLY A 30 0.18 -0.38 -11.11
C GLY A 30 -0.82 -0.96 -10.11
N ILE A 31 -1.95 -0.28 -9.89
CA ILE A 31 -2.98 -0.76 -8.94
C ILE A 31 -3.68 -2.02 -9.49
N GLY A 32 -3.91 -2.09 -10.81
CA GLY A 32 -4.54 -3.26 -11.45
C GLY A 32 -3.62 -4.49 -11.54
N MET A 33 -2.34 -4.32 -11.91
CA MET A 33 -1.45 -5.47 -12.10
C MET A 33 -0.91 -6.07 -10.80
N SER A 34 -0.73 -5.30 -9.74
CA SER A 34 -0.12 -5.82 -8.50
C SER A 34 -1.06 -6.78 -7.75
N MET A 35 -2.36 -6.49 -7.73
CA MET A 35 -3.34 -7.33 -7.05
C MET A 35 -3.74 -8.56 -7.88
N MET A 36 -3.68 -8.47 -9.23
CA MET A 36 -4.14 -9.55 -10.11
C MET A 36 -3.07 -10.60 -10.42
N THR A 37 -1.78 -10.25 -10.39
CA THR A 37 -0.71 -11.20 -10.73
C THR A 37 -0.40 -12.20 -9.61
N GLN A 38 -0.72 -11.88 -8.34
CA GLN A 38 -0.59 -12.86 -7.24
C GLN A 38 -1.76 -13.86 -7.23
N LYS A 39 -2.98 -13.42 -7.58
CA LYS A 39 -4.16 -14.30 -7.64
C LYS A 39 -4.13 -15.29 -8.81
N ALA A 40 -3.34 -15.03 -9.85
CA ALA A 40 -3.33 -15.85 -11.07
C ALA A 40 -2.32 -17.02 -11.06
N ILE A 41 -1.43 -17.13 -10.07
CA ILE A 41 -0.42 -18.22 -10.01
C ILE A 41 -0.74 -19.26 -8.92
N SER A 42 -1.67 -18.99 -8.00
CA SER A 42 -2.13 -19.95 -6.99
C SER A 42 -3.42 -20.64 -7.42
N ALA A 43 -3.33 -21.59 -8.34
CA ALA A 43 -4.44 -22.45 -8.74
C ALA A 43 -4.88 -23.45 -7.64
N LEU A 44 -4.29 -23.39 -6.44
CA LEU A 44 -4.62 -24.25 -5.30
C LEU A 44 -4.45 -23.45 -3.98
N PRO A 45 -5.21 -23.80 -2.92
CA PRO A 45 -5.12 -23.20 -1.58
C PRO A 45 -3.84 -23.71 -0.91
N HIS A 46 -2.70 -23.31 -1.46
CA HIS A 46 -1.39 -23.78 -1.04
C HIS A 46 -0.63 -22.54 -0.64
N PRO A 47 -0.31 -22.39 0.66
CA PRO A 47 0.34 -21.19 1.16
C PRO A 47 1.77 -21.03 0.61
N VAL A 48 2.24 -21.95 -0.23
CA VAL A 48 3.56 -21.92 -0.86
C VAL A 48 3.41 -21.60 -2.33
N ASN A 49 4.04 -20.49 -2.75
CA ASN A 49 4.15 -20.13 -4.14
C ASN A 49 5.08 -21.12 -4.86
N ALA A 50 4.53 -21.94 -5.77
CA ALA A 50 5.26 -23.01 -6.43
C ALA A 50 6.47 -22.53 -7.26
N ALA A 51 6.43 -21.32 -7.81
CA ALA A 51 7.52 -20.77 -8.62
C ALA A 51 8.71 -20.28 -7.79
N THR A 52 8.46 -19.84 -6.54
CA THR A 52 9.48 -19.20 -5.70
C THR A 52 9.80 -19.96 -4.42
N GLY A 53 8.98 -20.94 -4.04
CA GLY A 53 9.06 -21.62 -2.73
C GLY A 53 8.67 -20.73 -1.54
N ALA A 54 8.23 -19.48 -1.78
CA ALA A 54 7.87 -18.56 -0.72
C ALA A 54 6.56 -19.00 -0.03
N LYS A 55 6.55 -19.07 1.30
CA LYS A 55 5.33 -19.29 2.07
C LYS A 55 4.69 -17.96 2.46
N TYR A 56 3.39 -17.85 2.24
CA TYR A 56 2.57 -16.71 2.57
C TYR A 56 1.26 -17.16 3.24
N LEU A 57 0.90 -16.55 4.37
CA LEU A 57 -0.37 -16.77 5.09
C LEU A 57 -1.05 -15.43 5.27
N ALA A 58 -2.19 -15.23 4.61
CA ALA A 58 -3.00 -14.01 4.65
C ALA A 58 -4.40 -14.25 4.08
N ASP A 59 -4.80 -15.51 3.92
CA ASP A 59 -6.11 -15.85 3.34
C ASP A 59 -7.20 -15.76 4.41
N ASP A 60 -8.46 -15.92 4.01
CA ASP A 60 -9.59 -15.84 4.92
C ASP A 60 -9.52 -16.88 6.06
N ASP A 61 -8.88 -18.04 5.79
CA ASP A 61 -8.64 -19.10 6.78
C ASP A 61 -7.59 -18.69 7.84
N ASP A 62 -6.76 -17.66 7.57
CA ASP A 62 -5.75 -17.12 8.48
C ASP A 62 -6.27 -15.92 9.30
N PHE A 63 -7.57 -15.62 9.22
CA PHE A 63 -8.19 -14.51 9.96
C PHE A 63 -8.18 -14.77 11.47
N ASP A 64 -7.70 -13.80 12.28
CA ASP A 64 -7.62 -13.99 13.73
C ASP A 64 -8.97 -13.68 14.43
N PHE A 65 -9.47 -12.44 14.34
CA PHE A 65 -10.75 -12.03 14.96
C PHE A 65 -11.22 -10.64 14.50
N SER A 66 -12.52 -10.37 14.65
CA SER A 66 -13.10 -9.01 14.52
C SER A 66 -13.56 -8.49 15.88
N LEU A 67 -13.32 -7.22 16.16
CA LEU A 67 -13.92 -6.51 17.30
C LEU A 67 -15.06 -5.60 16.81
N PRO A 68 -16.30 -5.79 17.32
CA PRO A 68 -17.42 -4.94 16.93
C PRO A 68 -17.27 -3.53 17.53
N GLY A 69 -17.74 -2.52 16.80
CA GLY A 69 -17.74 -1.13 17.25
C GLY A 69 -18.21 -0.17 16.16
N HIS A 70 -18.26 1.13 16.47
CA HIS A 70 -18.53 2.16 15.46
C HIS A 70 -17.46 2.19 14.35
N PHE A 71 -16.24 1.82 14.72
CA PHE A 71 -15.14 1.51 13.81
C PHE A 71 -14.73 0.06 14.06
N PRO A 72 -15.33 -0.91 13.34
CA PRO A 72 -14.97 -2.31 13.48
C PRO A 72 -13.47 -2.50 13.22
N LEU A 73 -12.83 -3.34 14.05
CA LEU A 73 -11.42 -3.68 13.91
C LEU A 73 -11.29 -5.14 13.49
N ASP A 74 -10.83 -5.37 12.28
CA ASP A 74 -10.54 -6.70 11.74
C ASP A 74 -9.06 -7.01 11.95
N TRP A 75 -8.77 -7.91 12.89
CA TRP A 75 -7.40 -8.31 13.20
C TRP A 75 -7.01 -9.55 12.42
N GLN A 76 -5.94 -9.43 11.64
CA GLN A 76 -5.33 -10.54 10.92
C GLN A 76 -3.82 -10.34 10.82
N ARG A 77 -3.08 -11.29 11.35
CA ARG A 77 -1.64 -11.40 11.12
C ARG A 77 -1.36 -11.99 9.75
N VAL A 78 -0.30 -11.50 9.13
CA VAL A 78 0.22 -12.00 7.86
C VAL A 78 1.59 -12.61 8.11
N TYR A 79 1.82 -13.80 7.53
CA TYR A 79 3.13 -14.42 7.47
C TYR A 79 3.71 -14.36 6.06
N SER A 80 4.99 -14.03 5.95
CA SER A 80 5.79 -14.18 4.74
C SER A 80 7.15 -14.76 5.09
N SER A 81 7.50 -15.92 4.52
CA SER A 81 8.84 -16.51 4.70
C SER A 81 9.95 -15.69 4.06
N ARG A 82 9.61 -14.67 3.25
CA ARG A 82 10.55 -13.75 2.61
C ARG A 82 10.62 -12.39 3.30
N ASP A 83 9.83 -12.16 4.34
CA ASP A 83 9.95 -10.96 5.14
C ASP A 83 11.07 -11.15 6.16
N GLU A 84 12.21 -10.54 5.87
CA GLU A 84 13.42 -10.64 6.68
C GLU A 84 13.45 -9.65 7.85
N ARG A 85 12.47 -8.74 7.94
CA ARG A 85 12.41 -7.74 9.01
C ARG A 85 12.33 -8.39 10.38
N THR A 86 13.02 -7.83 11.35
CA THR A 86 13.11 -8.35 12.73
C THR A 86 12.65 -7.33 13.77
N ASP A 87 12.33 -6.12 13.35
CA ASP A 87 11.88 -5.01 14.19
C ASP A 87 10.37 -5.04 14.47
N GLY A 88 9.66 -6.03 13.93
CA GLY A 88 8.22 -6.13 14.05
C GLY A 88 7.72 -6.77 15.35
N MET A 89 6.46 -6.47 15.70
CA MET A 89 5.83 -6.86 16.97
C MET A 89 5.74 -8.38 17.22
N PHE A 90 5.74 -9.19 16.16
CA PHE A 90 5.46 -10.63 16.21
C PHE A 90 6.65 -11.50 15.81
N GLY A 91 7.82 -10.89 15.63
CA GLY A 91 9.04 -11.56 15.17
C GLY A 91 9.12 -11.68 13.63
N GLN A 92 10.24 -12.23 13.16
CA GLN A 92 10.55 -12.30 11.74
C GLN A 92 9.48 -13.05 10.95
N GLY A 93 9.14 -12.51 9.79
CA GLY A 93 8.14 -13.08 8.89
C GLY A 93 6.70 -12.75 9.25
N TRP A 94 6.41 -12.28 10.48
CA TRP A 94 5.06 -11.95 10.92
C TRP A 94 4.83 -10.44 10.97
N SER A 95 3.67 -10.00 10.49
CA SER A 95 3.26 -8.59 10.51
C SER A 95 1.74 -8.45 10.63
N VAL A 96 1.27 -7.23 10.90
CA VAL A 96 -0.16 -6.87 10.87
C VAL A 96 -0.34 -5.56 10.11
N MET A 97 -1.48 -5.35 9.45
CA MET A 97 -1.73 -4.13 8.65
C MET A 97 -1.62 -2.83 9.47
N TYR A 98 -1.83 -2.92 10.77
CA TYR A 98 -1.80 -1.79 11.71
C TYR A 98 -0.40 -1.40 12.18
N GLU A 99 0.62 -2.18 11.82
CA GLU A 99 2.02 -1.91 12.17
C GLU A 99 2.63 -0.87 11.23
N VAL A 100 2.12 0.36 11.29
CA VAL A 100 2.60 1.46 10.45
C VAL A 100 3.53 2.38 11.23
N SER A 101 4.54 2.92 10.57
CA SER A 101 5.44 3.88 11.19
C SER A 101 5.79 5.03 10.25
N LEU A 102 6.24 6.14 10.85
CA LEU A 102 6.76 7.28 10.15
C LEU A 102 8.22 7.49 10.56
N VAL A 103 9.11 7.41 9.60
CA VAL A 103 10.56 7.54 9.83
C VAL A 103 11.13 8.67 9.00
N ARG A 104 12.26 9.25 9.42
CA ARG A 104 12.95 10.25 8.58
C ARG A 104 13.41 9.61 7.28
N THR A 105 13.30 10.36 6.18
CA THR A 105 13.73 9.88 4.86
C THR A 105 15.24 9.67 4.85
N PRO A 106 15.74 8.44 4.66
CA PRO A 106 17.18 8.18 4.69
C PRO A 106 17.92 8.99 3.63
N GLY A 107 18.99 9.69 4.04
CA GLY A 107 19.83 10.46 3.12
C GLY A 107 19.24 11.79 2.64
N ASN A 108 18.05 12.20 3.12
CA ASN A 108 17.52 13.52 2.83
C ASN A 108 18.07 14.56 3.82
N THR A 109 18.46 15.73 3.30
CA THR A 109 18.96 16.87 4.09
C THR A 109 17.85 17.64 4.80
N ASP A 110 16.62 17.60 4.26
CA ASP A 110 15.47 18.24 4.90
C ASP A 110 14.91 17.33 5.99
N GLU A 111 14.91 17.85 7.22
CA GLU A 111 14.43 17.15 8.41
C GLU A 111 12.93 16.87 8.39
N ASN A 112 12.17 17.61 7.58
CA ASN A 112 10.72 17.46 7.46
C ASN A 112 10.32 16.40 6.42
N CYS A 113 11.29 15.84 5.68
CA CYS A 113 11.02 14.75 4.76
C CYS A 113 10.88 13.42 5.50
N MET A 114 9.67 12.87 5.47
CA MET A 114 9.32 11.64 6.17
C MET A 114 8.99 10.51 5.18
N THR A 115 9.36 9.29 5.51
CA THR A 115 8.95 8.06 4.83
C THR A 115 7.87 7.38 5.65
N PHE A 116 6.72 7.14 5.03
CA PHE A 116 5.70 6.24 5.58
C PHE A 116 6.10 4.80 5.33
N VAL A 117 6.10 3.98 6.39
CA VAL A 117 6.34 2.54 6.33
C VAL A 117 5.04 1.84 6.68
N SER A 118 4.49 1.08 5.74
CA SER A 118 3.29 0.27 5.98
C SER A 118 3.59 -0.99 6.79
N GLY A 119 2.56 -1.65 7.34
CA GLY A 119 2.69 -2.95 8.03
C GLY A 119 3.41 -4.05 7.27
N MET A 120 3.27 -4.06 5.94
CA MET A 120 3.97 -5.01 5.05
C MET A 120 5.38 -4.54 4.64
N GLY A 121 5.94 -3.52 5.30
CA GLY A 121 7.28 -3.01 5.04
C GLY A 121 7.42 -2.12 3.78
N ARG A 122 6.34 -1.90 3.01
CA ARG A 122 6.38 -0.95 1.87
C ARG A 122 6.68 0.46 2.36
N ARG A 123 7.63 1.12 1.69
CA ARG A 123 8.09 2.47 2.00
C ARG A 123 7.58 3.47 0.96
N LEU A 124 7.03 4.59 1.40
CA LEU A 124 6.60 5.70 0.57
C LEU A 124 7.20 7.00 1.10
N ASP A 125 8.10 7.58 0.33
CA ASP A 125 8.67 8.89 0.66
C ASP A 125 7.63 9.98 0.44
N MET A 126 7.51 10.87 1.41
CA MET A 126 6.57 11.98 1.38
C MET A 126 7.31 13.29 1.15
N GLU A 127 6.58 14.27 0.62
CA GLU A 127 7.07 15.64 0.55
C GLU A 127 7.22 16.22 1.95
N ALA A 128 8.14 17.18 2.10
CA ALA A 128 8.30 17.91 3.33
C ALA A 128 7.00 18.60 3.72
N VAL A 129 6.49 18.30 4.92
CA VAL A 129 5.34 19.00 5.49
C VAL A 129 5.87 20.03 6.48
N LEU A 130 5.62 21.30 6.21
CA LEU A 130 6.03 22.37 7.11
C LEU A 130 5.14 22.39 8.36
N PRO A 131 5.70 22.77 9.53
CA PRO A 131 4.88 22.97 10.72
C PRO A 131 3.73 23.95 10.46
N GLY A 132 2.49 23.52 10.71
CA GLY A 132 1.30 24.36 10.59
C GLY A 132 0.69 24.48 9.19
N SER A 133 1.14 23.70 8.19
CA SER A 133 0.61 23.75 6.83
C SER A 133 -0.46 22.69 6.51
N GLY A 134 -1.18 22.19 7.52
CA GLY A 134 -2.16 21.09 7.41
C GLY A 134 -3.61 21.53 7.47
#